data_AF-A0A966CKB8-F1
#
_entry.id   AF-A0A966CKB8-F1
#
_cell.length_a   1.000
_cell.length_b   1.000
_cell.length_c   1.000
_cell.angle_alpha   90.00
_cell.angle_beta   90.00
_cell.angle_gamma   90.00
#
_symmetry.space_group_name_H-M   'P 1'
#
loop_
_entity.id
_entity.type
_entity.pdbx_description
1 polymer ?
#
loop_
_entity_poly.entity_id
_entity_poly.type
_entity_poly.pdbx_seq_one_letter_code
_entity_poly.pdbx_strand_id
1 'polypeptide(L)'
;EQAYDEVLEDMLPLFSRFGDLSTGSGPAMEKLMLMLLETHDLADEPEMEGILFDPMLAAKAIGKVIEKMELSPGKLDFLSKEEREDAHLEMLEKSAKQLLTADLCQDILKRLDDLRLRLKRSGKKKDTAKVAVLLSFMREDKKRESWPMIGLVQALVQRHIKAGFDLMDVTMAAMGPDDVDDNEALVIDKLKKPGFIRKAKTMLKKTPGLRDYLVKQADKTWEEGLDAILAGDLNLDVYSTEEMAAGMEIIAKASGFDSAKTMVTNASLSGKLSEDKAKIVIKQLENYITNLFTPARLEQLWGEIDAFWKDSRYKGKWSPFLMLLRESLADKKAVEYEKGFFVYAFWGELRAGAKESKENEARGPEC
;
A
#
# COMPACT_ATOMS: atom_id res chain seq x y z
N GLU A 1 -16.78 29.05 -6.28
CA GLU A 1 -16.89 30.46 -5.86
C GLU A 1 -17.39 30.57 -4.42
N GLN A 2 -18.58 30.07 -4.07
CA GLN A 2 -19.10 30.15 -2.68
C GLN A 2 -18.16 29.60 -1.59
N ALA A 3 -17.50 28.45 -1.81
CA ALA A 3 -16.53 27.89 -0.85
C ALA A 3 -15.19 28.65 -0.78
N TYR A 4 -14.91 29.52 -1.76
CA TYR A 4 -13.72 30.39 -1.75
C TYR A 4 -14.01 31.67 -0.96
N ASP A 5 -15.21 32.23 -1.12
CA ASP A 5 -15.66 33.41 -0.37
C ASP A 5 -15.71 33.16 1.14
N GLU A 6 -16.18 31.98 1.56
CA GLU A 6 -16.18 31.59 2.97
C GLU A 6 -14.76 31.46 3.58
N VAL A 7 -13.78 31.04 2.77
CA VAL A 7 -12.38 30.95 3.22
C VAL A 7 -11.82 32.35 3.42
N LEU A 8 -12.10 33.27 2.51
CA LEU A 8 -11.66 34.67 2.63
C LEU A 8 -12.27 35.36 3.87
N GLU A 9 -13.56 35.13 4.15
CA GLU A 9 -14.20 35.64 5.37
C GLU A 9 -13.54 35.10 6.64
N ASP A 10 -13.21 33.81 6.67
CA ASP A 10 -12.56 33.18 7.81
C ASP A 10 -11.13 33.72 8.05
N MET A 11 -10.47 34.30 7.04
CA MET A 11 -9.13 34.90 7.16
C MET A 11 -9.14 36.32 7.78
N LEU A 12 -10.26 37.03 7.74
CA LEU A 12 -10.39 38.43 8.22
C LEU A 12 -9.81 38.70 9.62
N PRO A 13 -9.96 37.81 10.63
CA PRO A 13 -9.38 38.02 11.96
C PRO A 13 -7.85 38.14 12.00
N LEU A 14 -7.15 37.67 10.96
CA LEU A 14 -5.70 37.80 10.86
C LEU A 14 -5.29 39.10 10.16
N PHE A 15 -6.07 39.58 9.19
CA PHE A 15 -5.77 40.82 8.43
C PHE A 15 -5.71 42.07 9.31
N SER A 16 -6.52 42.16 10.36
CA SER A 16 -6.42 43.26 11.34
C SER A 16 -5.07 43.30 12.10
N ARG A 17 -4.28 42.22 12.07
CA ARG A 17 -2.95 42.14 12.71
C ARG A 17 -1.79 42.38 11.74
N PHE A 18 -2.03 42.37 10.43
CA PHE A 18 -0.96 42.62 9.46
C PHE A 18 -0.56 44.09 9.37
N GLY A 19 -1.35 45.00 9.98
CA GLY A 19 -1.11 46.44 9.90
C GLY A 19 -1.43 46.98 8.50
N ASP A 20 -1.41 48.30 8.35
CA ASP A 20 -1.70 48.98 7.10
C ASP A 20 -0.84 48.41 5.96
N LEU A 21 -1.46 47.66 5.04
CA LEU A 21 -0.80 47.01 3.89
C LEU A 21 -0.26 48.05 2.87
N SER A 22 -0.42 49.34 3.18
CA SER A 22 0.09 50.48 2.42
C SER A 22 1.63 50.61 2.49
N THR A 23 2.30 50.03 3.48
CA THR A 23 3.77 50.08 3.61
C THR A 23 4.46 48.84 3.03
N GLY A 24 4.42 48.70 1.69
CA GLY A 24 5.25 47.73 0.95
C GLY A 24 4.86 46.25 1.08
N SER A 25 4.93 45.50 -0.02
CA SER A 25 4.56 44.07 -0.07
C SER A 25 5.49 43.13 0.70
N GLY A 26 6.70 43.56 1.05
CA GLY A 26 7.74 42.74 1.68
C GLY A 26 7.39 42.24 3.09
N PRO A 27 7.08 43.13 4.06
CA PRO A 27 6.80 42.72 5.45
C PRO A 27 5.55 41.86 5.61
N ALA A 28 4.57 42.02 4.72
CA ALA A 28 3.34 41.22 4.73
C ALA A 28 3.58 39.79 4.22
N MET A 29 4.36 39.64 3.15
CA MET A 29 4.73 38.32 2.62
C MET A 29 5.62 37.56 3.60
N GLU A 30 6.57 38.23 4.25
CA GLU A 30 7.43 37.61 5.27
C GLU A 30 6.61 37.05 6.44
N LYS A 31 5.68 37.84 6.99
CA LYS A 31 4.77 37.38 8.04
C LYS A 31 3.88 36.23 7.59
N LEU A 32 3.44 36.22 6.33
CA LEU A 32 2.66 35.12 5.76
C LEU A 32 3.51 33.85 5.69
N MET A 33 4.75 33.93 5.19
CA MET A 33 5.65 32.78 5.10
C MET A 33 5.99 32.22 6.49
N LEU A 34 6.26 33.08 7.47
CA LEU A 34 6.45 32.67 8.87
C LEU A 34 5.22 31.93 9.42
N MET A 35 4.01 32.46 9.16
CA MET A 35 2.78 31.79 9.57
C MET A 35 2.62 30.40 8.94
N LEU A 36 2.98 30.24 7.65
CA LEU A 36 2.93 28.95 6.95
C LEU A 36 3.98 27.97 7.50
N LEU A 37 5.17 28.44 7.86
CA LEU A 37 6.20 27.63 8.53
C LEU A 37 5.75 27.17 9.92
N GLU A 38 5.01 28.00 10.65
CA GLU A 38 4.46 27.70 11.97
C GLU A 38 3.23 26.77 11.97
N THR A 39 2.93 26.08 10.85
CA THR A 39 1.78 25.15 10.73
C THR A 39 2.10 23.68 11.05
N HIS A 40 3.30 23.38 11.57
CA HIS A 40 3.72 22.01 11.89
C HIS A 40 2.78 21.29 12.87
N ASP A 41 2.24 22.04 13.83
CA ASP A 41 1.29 21.59 14.86
C ASP A 41 0.00 21.02 14.28
N LEU A 42 -0.42 21.50 13.10
CA LEU A 42 -1.61 21.01 12.42
C LEU A 42 -1.50 19.55 12.00
N ALA A 43 -0.28 19.01 11.85
CA ALA A 43 -0.08 17.60 11.52
C ALA A 43 -0.62 16.66 12.60
N ASP A 44 -0.75 17.12 13.84
CA ASP A 44 -1.25 16.36 14.99
C ASP A 44 -2.79 16.43 15.13
N GLU A 45 -3.48 17.18 14.25
CA GLU A 45 -4.94 17.22 14.22
C GLU A 45 -5.52 15.90 13.67
N PRO A 46 -6.69 15.44 14.17
CA PRO A 46 -7.27 14.16 13.81
C PRO A 46 -7.58 14.03 12.31
N GLU A 47 -7.92 15.13 11.63
CA GLU A 47 -8.12 15.13 10.18
C GLU A 47 -6.87 14.74 9.40
N MET A 48 -5.68 14.96 9.97
CA MET A 48 -4.39 14.69 9.30
C MET A 48 -3.87 13.28 9.55
N GLU A 49 -4.43 12.52 10.50
CA GLU A 49 -3.97 11.16 10.85
C GLU A 49 -4.03 10.18 9.66
N GLY A 50 -4.95 10.40 8.72
CA GLY A 50 -5.12 9.55 7.55
C GLY A 50 -4.27 9.94 6.34
N ILE A 51 -3.48 11.02 6.42
CA ILE A 51 -2.58 11.42 5.33
C ILE A 51 -1.35 10.54 5.41
N LEU A 52 -1.20 9.67 4.41
CA LEU A 52 -0.15 8.66 4.38
C LEU A 52 0.72 8.86 3.16
N PHE A 53 1.97 9.25 3.41
CA PHE A 53 3.04 9.02 2.45
C PHE A 53 3.48 7.56 2.58
N ASP A 54 3.80 6.88 1.48
CA ASP A 54 4.41 5.56 1.55
C ASP A 54 5.71 5.67 2.39
N PRO A 55 5.78 5.05 3.58
CA PRO A 55 6.91 5.23 4.48
C PRO A 55 8.23 4.73 3.90
N MET A 56 8.18 3.65 3.09
CA MET A 56 9.38 3.09 2.46
C MET A 56 9.86 3.99 1.32
N LEU A 57 8.95 4.58 0.55
CA LEU A 57 9.31 5.61 -0.42
C LEU A 57 9.84 6.86 0.26
N ALA A 58 9.28 7.27 1.40
CA ALA A 58 9.74 8.43 2.17
C ALA A 58 11.18 8.23 2.68
N ALA A 59 11.48 7.07 3.29
CA ALA A 59 12.83 6.73 3.71
C ALA A 59 13.82 6.65 2.53
N LYS A 60 13.41 6.04 1.41
CA LYS A 60 14.22 6.01 0.17
C LYS A 60 14.46 7.40 -0.41
N ALA A 61 13.45 8.26 -0.41
CA ALA A 61 13.53 9.62 -0.95
C ALA A 61 14.57 10.42 -0.16
N ILE A 62 14.52 10.40 1.17
CA ILE A 62 15.52 11.12 1.96
C ILE A 62 16.91 10.49 1.85
N GLY A 63 17.03 9.17 1.77
CA GLY A 63 18.31 8.49 1.52
C GLY A 63 18.97 8.97 0.22
N LYS A 64 18.21 9.06 -0.88
CA LYS A 64 18.68 9.61 -2.16
C LYS A 64 19.09 11.08 -2.06
N VAL A 65 18.39 11.87 -1.26
CA VAL A 65 18.72 13.28 -1.07
C VAL A 65 20.01 13.44 -0.27
N ILE A 66 20.17 12.68 0.83
CA ILE A 66 21.39 12.63 1.63
C ILE A 66 22.60 12.26 0.76
N GLU A 67 22.46 11.23 -0.08
CA GLU A 67 23.51 10.80 -1.02
C GLU A 67 23.88 11.93 -2.00
N LYS A 68 22.88 12.57 -2.63
CA LYS A 68 23.10 13.70 -3.56
C LYS A 68 23.71 14.94 -2.91
N MET A 69 23.44 15.16 -1.64
CA MET A 69 24.03 16.26 -0.86
C MET A 69 25.41 15.88 -0.30
N GLU A 70 25.89 14.66 -0.56
CA GLU A 70 27.17 14.13 -0.06
C GLU A 70 27.32 14.23 1.47
N LEU A 71 26.19 14.18 2.18
CA LEU A 71 26.11 14.26 3.63
C LEU A 71 26.31 12.86 4.22
N SER A 72 27.55 12.48 4.52
CA SER A 72 27.80 11.27 5.31
C SER A 72 27.51 11.54 6.79
N PRO A 73 27.15 10.52 7.60
CA PRO A 73 26.90 10.68 9.03
C PRO A 73 28.03 11.43 9.75
N GLY A 74 29.29 11.12 9.40
CA GLY A 74 30.44 11.81 9.96
C GLY A 74 30.56 13.28 9.56
N LYS A 75 30.09 13.70 8.38
CA LYS A 75 30.13 15.11 7.94
C LYS A 75 29.12 15.99 8.67
N LEU A 76 27.93 15.44 9.00
CA LEU A 76 26.89 16.18 9.73
C LEU A 76 27.35 16.61 11.12
N ASP A 77 28.22 15.82 11.78
CA ASP A 77 28.74 16.13 13.11
C ASP A 77 29.71 17.32 13.13
N PHE A 78 30.36 17.61 12.00
CA PHE A 78 31.29 18.74 11.84
C PHE A 78 30.61 20.05 11.43
N LEU A 79 29.34 20.01 11.02
CA LEU A 79 28.58 21.21 10.71
C LEU A 79 28.23 21.96 11.99
N SER A 80 28.19 23.29 11.90
CA SER A 80 27.60 24.14 12.94
C SER A 80 26.11 23.82 13.12
N LYS A 81 25.52 24.34 14.20
CA LYS A 81 24.09 24.11 14.46
C LYS A 81 23.21 24.69 13.33
N GLU A 82 23.55 25.89 12.86
CA GLU A 82 22.83 26.59 11.79
C GLU A 82 22.95 25.84 10.47
N GLU A 83 24.16 25.43 10.08
CA GLU A 83 24.36 24.63 8.85
C GLU A 83 23.64 23.27 8.90
N ARG A 84 23.50 22.67 10.09
CA ARG A 84 22.71 21.44 10.27
C ARG A 84 21.22 21.68 10.09
N GLU A 85 20.70 22.80 10.63
CA GLU A 85 19.30 23.18 10.48
C GLU A 85 18.97 23.47 9.01
N ASP A 86 19.84 24.20 8.31
CA ASP A 86 19.71 24.49 6.88
C ASP A 86 19.75 23.21 6.03
N ALA A 87 20.73 22.34 6.28
CA ALA A 87 20.82 21.04 5.60
C ALA A 87 19.57 20.19 5.86
N HIS A 88 19.03 20.22 7.09
CA HIS A 88 17.82 19.48 7.43
C HIS A 88 16.58 20.00 6.69
N LEU A 89 16.40 21.32 6.63
CA LEU A 89 15.32 21.95 5.88
C LEU A 89 15.42 21.62 4.39
N GLU A 90 16.61 21.72 3.81
CA GLU A 90 16.84 21.39 2.40
C GLU A 90 16.57 19.90 2.10
N MET A 91 16.97 19.00 3.00
CA MET A 91 16.69 17.57 2.89
C MET A 91 15.18 17.29 2.89
N LEU A 92 14.44 17.90 3.81
CA LEU A 92 12.99 17.76 3.90
C LEU A 92 12.30 18.37 2.67
N GLU A 93 12.75 19.54 2.20
CA GLU A 93 12.19 20.19 1.02
C GLU A 93 12.35 19.30 -0.23
N LYS A 94 13.57 18.82 -0.49
CA LYS A 94 13.87 17.96 -1.64
C LYS A 94 13.19 16.60 -1.55
N SER A 95 13.00 16.07 -0.34
CA SER A 95 12.26 14.82 -0.12
C SER A 95 10.76 15.02 -0.35
N ALA A 96 10.18 16.10 0.19
CA ALA A 96 8.78 16.44 0.00
C ALA A 96 8.43 16.63 -1.48
N LYS A 97 9.29 17.29 -2.26
CA LYS A 97 9.11 17.43 -3.73
C LYS A 97 8.98 16.08 -4.46
N GLN A 98 9.66 15.04 -4.00
CA GLN A 98 9.58 13.71 -4.60
C GLN A 98 8.34 12.93 -4.18
N LEU A 99 7.75 13.30 -3.03
CA LEU A 99 6.70 12.54 -2.36
C LEU A 99 5.30 13.13 -2.57
N LEU A 100 5.20 14.44 -2.84
CA LEU A 100 3.94 15.13 -3.08
C LEU A 100 3.36 14.80 -4.47
N THR A 101 2.43 13.85 -4.52
CA THR A 101 1.65 13.55 -5.72
C THR A 101 0.42 14.45 -5.80
N ALA A 102 -0.19 14.54 -6.99
CA ALA A 102 -1.42 15.33 -7.17
C ALA A 102 -2.56 14.86 -6.25
N ASP A 103 -2.73 13.55 -6.10
CA ASP A 103 -3.77 12.96 -5.25
C ASP A 103 -3.53 13.28 -3.78
N LEU A 104 -2.28 13.18 -3.32
CA LEU A 104 -1.93 13.51 -1.94
C LEU A 104 -2.13 15.00 -1.65
N CYS A 105 -1.80 15.86 -2.61
CA CYS A 105 -2.08 17.29 -2.51
C CYS A 105 -3.59 17.56 -2.35
N GLN A 106 -4.43 16.87 -3.12
CA GLN A 106 -5.88 16.99 -2.99
C GLN A 106 -6.39 16.47 -1.64
N ASP A 107 -5.85 15.37 -1.14
CA ASP A 107 -6.24 14.82 0.17
C ASP A 107 -5.85 15.77 1.32
N ILE A 108 -4.67 16.39 1.27
CA ILE A 108 -4.25 17.43 2.23
C ILE A 108 -5.23 18.62 2.20
N LEU A 109 -5.57 19.13 1.01
CA LEU A 109 -6.49 20.27 0.87
C LEU A 109 -7.89 19.95 1.41
N LYS A 110 -8.40 18.75 1.12
CA LYS A 110 -9.70 18.29 1.62
C LYS A 110 -9.72 18.24 3.14
N ARG A 111 -8.72 17.60 3.76
CA ARG A 111 -8.62 17.46 5.22
C ARG A 111 -8.39 18.79 5.91
N LEU A 112 -7.68 19.72 5.29
CA LEU A 112 -7.55 21.08 5.81
C LEU A 112 -8.88 21.83 5.81
N ASP A 113 -9.73 21.62 4.80
CA ASP A 113 -11.07 22.21 4.79
C ASP A 113 -11.99 21.58 5.84
N ASP A 114 -11.91 20.26 6.03
CA ASP A 114 -12.61 19.55 7.11
C ASP A 114 -12.18 20.09 8.49
N LEU A 115 -10.88 20.28 8.70
CA LEU A 115 -10.31 20.89 9.90
C LEU A 115 -10.83 22.32 10.10
N ARG A 116 -10.81 23.15 9.05
CA ARG A 116 -11.35 24.53 9.09
C ARG A 116 -12.81 24.53 9.55
N LEU A 117 -13.64 23.67 8.96
CA LEU A 117 -15.06 23.58 9.29
C LEU A 117 -15.29 23.12 10.74
N ARG A 118 -14.51 22.17 11.25
CA ARG A 118 -14.57 21.76 12.67
C ARG A 118 -14.16 22.90 13.61
N LEU A 119 -13.06 23.59 13.32
CA LEU A 119 -12.58 24.72 14.12
C LEU A 119 -13.58 25.87 14.16
N LYS A 120 -14.22 26.15 13.02
CA LYS A 120 -15.30 27.15 12.89
C LYS A 120 -16.49 26.80 13.76
N ARG A 121 -16.98 25.55 13.69
CA ARG A 121 -18.08 25.05 14.55
C ARG A 121 -17.73 25.09 16.03
N SER A 122 -16.45 24.91 16.36
CA SER A 122 -15.93 24.94 17.74
C SER A 122 -15.62 26.36 18.26
N GLY A 123 -15.85 27.40 17.44
CA GLY A 123 -15.60 28.80 17.82
C GLY A 123 -14.11 29.19 17.91
N LYS A 124 -13.18 28.35 17.44
CA LYS A 124 -11.74 28.61 17.46
C LYS A 124 -11.33 29.56 16.33
N LYS A 125 -11.73 30.83 16.44
CA LYS A 125 -11.59 31.84 15.36
C LYS A 125 -10.15 32.02 14.86
N LYS A 126 -9.16 32.08 15.76
CA LYS A 126 -7.75 32.29 15.38
C LYS A 126 -7.20 31.11 14.57
N ASP A 127 -7.49 29.88 15.02
CA ASP A 127 -7.01 28.67 14.36
C ASP A 127 -7.74 28.46 13.03
N THR A 128 -9.04 28.75 12.99
CA THR A 128 -9.83 28.76 11.74
C THR A 128 -9.20 29.69 10.71
N ALA A 129 -8.81 30.90 11.13
CA ALA A 129 -8.16 31.86 10.25
C ALA A 129 -6.78 31.37 9.78
N LYS A 130 -5.96 30.77 10.67
CA LYS A 130 -4.65 30.17 10.32
C LYS A 130 -4.82 29.10 9.23
N VAL A 131 -5.79 28.19 9.40
CA VAL A 131 -6.09 27.13 8.42
C VAL A 131 -6.65 27.71 7.13
N ALA A 132 -7.50 28.73 7.20
CA ALA A 132 -8.04 29.40 6.01
C ALA A 132 -6.94 30.08 5.17
N VAL A 133 -5.98 30.75 5.81
CA VAL A 133 -4.80 31.32 5.14
C VAL A 133 -3.98 30.23 4.45
N LEU A 134 -3.71 29.12 5.16
CA LEU A 134 -3.00 27.97 4.61
C LEU A 134 -3.72 27.38 3.39
N LEU A 135 -5.03 27.15 3.49
CA LEU A 135 -5.87 26.67 2.39
C LEU A 135 -5.84 27.60 1.18
N SER A 136 -5.99 28.91 1.40
CA SER A 136 -5.94 29.89 0.32
C SER A 136 -4.59 29.86 -0.40
N PHE A 137 -3.49 29.79 0.35
CA PHE A 137 -2.15 29.72 -0.22
C PHE A 137 -1.92 28.41 -1.01
N MET A 138 -2.34 27.27 -0.45
CA MET A 138 -2.12 25.96 -1.05
C MET A 138 -3.01 25.71 -2.28
N ARG A 139 -4.19 26.30 -2.36
CA ARG A 139 -5.11 26.18 -3.53
C ARG A 139 -4.60 26.89 -4.78
N GLU A 140 -3.65 27.81 -4.66
CA GLU A 140 -3.06 28.47 -5.83
C GLU A 140 -2.10 27.52 -6.55
N ASP A 141 -2.50 26.99 -7.71
CA ASP A 141 -1.69 26.01 -8.46
C ASP A 141 -0.27 26.49 -8.80
N LYS A 142 -0.10 27.81 -9.02
CA LYS A 142 1.22 28.44 -9.26
C LYS A 142 2.17 28.34 -8.06
N LYS A 143 1.66 28.02 -6.88
CA LYS A 143 2.42 27.92 -5.62
C LYS A 143 2.66 26.47 -5.21
N ARG A 144 2.37 25.45 -6.04
CA ARG A 144 2.68 24.06 -5.68
C ARG A 144 4.16 23.81 -5.38
N GLU A 145 5.06 24.57 -6.02
CA GLU A 145 6.51 24.49 -5.78
C GLU A 145 6.91 24.90 -4.35
N SER A 146 6.10 25.71 -3.66
CA SER A 146 6.38 26.19 -2.30
C SER A 146 5.76 25.32 -1.20
N TRP A 147 4.94 24.32 -1.54
CA TRP A 147 4.37 23.38 -0.57
C TRP A 147 5.41 22.67 0.31
N PRO A 148 6.56 22.22 -0.21
CA PRO A 148 7.64 21.65 0.59
C PRO A 148 8.16 22.55 1.73
N MET A 149 7.95 23.86 1.64
CA MET A 149 8.36 24.83 2.66
C MET A 149 7.26 25.08 3.72
N ILE A 150 6.08 24.48 3.57
CA ILE A 150 4.99 24.64 4.52
C ILE A 150 5.23 23.71 5.72
N GLY A 151 5.14 24.24 6.94
CA GLY A 151 5.41 23.49 8.18
C GLY A 151 4.58 22.22 8.32
N LEU A 152 3.29 22.27 7.97
CA LEU A 152 2.41 21.08 7.93
C LEU A 152 2.97 19.99 7.00
N VAL A 153 3.36 20.35 5.78
CA VAL A 153 3.87 19.39 4.79
C VAL A 153 5.18 18.77 5.28
N GLN A 154 6.08 19.60 5.81
CA GLN A 154 7.35 19.12 6.39
C GLN A 154 7.11 18.15 7.55
N ALA A 155 6.21 18.49 8.48
CA ALA A 155 5.87 17.64 9.61
C ALA A 155 5.28 16.29 9.17
N LEU A 156 4.38 16.30 8.18
CA LEU A 156 3.83 15.06 7.62
C LEU A 156 4.92 14.22 6.95
N VAL A 157 5.78 14.82 6.12
CA VAL A 157 6.88 14.10 5.45
C VAL A 157 7.85 13.51 6.48
N GLN A 158 8.27 14.30 7.47
CA GLN A 158 9.17 13.86 8.54
C GLN A 158 8.59 12.69 9.34
N ARG A 159 7.29 12.74 9.68
CA ARG A 159 6.59 11.64 10.35
C ARG A 159 6.70 10.33 9.55
N HIS A 160 6.53 10.40 8.24
CA HIS A 160 6.56 9.20 7.38
C HIS A 160 7.97 8.71 7.06
N ILE A 161 8.95 9.62 6.95
CA ILE A 161 10.37 9.25 6.88
C ILE A 161 10.75 8.45 8.12
N LYS A 162 10.38 8.96 9.30
CA LYS A 162 10.64 8.27 10.57
C LYS A 162 9.94 6.91 10.62
N ALA A 163 8.68 6.82 10.19
CA ALA A 163 7.96 5.56 10.09
C ALA A 163 8.65 4.56 9.14
N GLY A 164 9.21 5.05 8.02
CA GLY A 164 9.98 4.24 7.08
C GLY A 164 11.25 3.66 7.71
N PHE A 165 12.02 4.48 8.44
CA PHE A 165 13.18 3.98 9.19
C PHE A 165 12.79 3.01 10.31
N ASP A 166 11.72 3.31 11.06
CA ASP A 166 11.22 2.40 12.10
C ASP A 166 10.81 1.05 11.49
N LEU A 167 10.18 1.03 10.31
CA LEU A 167 9.84 -0.19 9.57
C LEU A 167 11.10 -0.96 9.14
N MET A 168 12.11 -0.26 8.60
CA MET A 168 13.40 -0.87 8.24
C MET A 168 14.07 -1.49 9.46
N ASP A 169 14.13 -0.78 10.58
CA ASP A 169 14.72 -1.25 11.84
C ASP A 169 13.98 -2.45 12.44
N VAL A 170 12.65 -2.46 12.33
CA VAL A 170 11.83 -3.61 12.75
C VAL A 170 12.14 -4.81 11.85
N THR A 171 12.20 -4.60 10.54
CA THR A 171 12.48 -5.65 9.55
C THR A 171 13.90 -6.21 9.68
N MET A 172 14.92 -5.36 9.81
CA MET A 172 16.31 -5.77 10.02
C MET A 172 16.48 -6.54 11.32
N ALA A 173 15.79 -6.14 12.40
CA ALA A 173 15.80 -6.90 13.65
C ALA A 173 15.14 -8.28 13.52
N ALA A 174 14.22 -8.45 12.57
CA ALA A 174 13.66 -9.75 12.25
C ALA A 174 14.57 -10.59 11.34
N MET A 175 15.39 -9.97 10.48
CA MET A 175 16.33 -10.72 9.65
C MET A 175 17.54 -11.17 10.48
N GLY A 176 18.19 -10.29 11.24
CA GLY A 176 19.43 -10.57 11.97
C GLY A 176 20.68 -10.09 11.21
N PRO A 177 21.77 -9.67 11.89
CA PRO A 177 22.95 -9.09 11.21
C PRO A 177 23.78 -10.10 10.42
N ASP A 178 23.69 -11.40 10.74
CA ASP A 178 24.42 -12.49 10.09
C ASP A 178 23.54 -13.35 9.17
N ASP A 179 22.24 -13.06 9.11
CA ASP A 179 21.25 -13.78 8.30
C ASP A 179 21.09 -13.13 6.92
N VAL A 180 22.22 -12.95 6.21
CA VAL A 180 22.23 -12.82 4.75
C VAL A 180 22.02 -14.20 4.10
N ASP A 181 21.85 -15.25 4.92
CA ASP A 181 21.52 -16.58 4.45
C ASP A 181 20.05 -16.64 4.03
N ASP A 182 19.86 -17.12 2.80
CA ASP A 182 18.71 -17.00 1.88
C ASP A 182 17.41 -17.68 2.36
N ASN A 183 17.32 -18.00 3.65
CA ASN A 183 16.28 -18.84 4.22
C ASN A 183 15.15 -17.99 4.81
N GLU A 184 14.44 -17.32 3.92
CA GLU A 184 13.27 -16.50 4.20
C GLU A 184 12.19 -17.24 5.05
N ALA A 185 12.18 -18.59 5.09
CA ALA A 185 11.30 -19.39 5.96
C ALA A 185 11.57 -19.14 7.47
N LEU A 186 12.80 -18.80 7.85
CA LEU A 186 13.16 -18.40 9.22
C LEU A 186 12.61 -17.02 9.59
N VAL A 187 12.29 -16.17 8.61
CA VAL A 187 11.79 -14.81 8.84
C VAL A 187 10.43 -14.88 9.52
N ILE A 188 9.50 -15.74 9.05
CA ILE A 188 8.15 -15.87 9.64
C ILE A 188 8.21 -16.27 11.12
N ASP A 189 9.06 -17.25 11.46
CA ASP A 189 9.25 -17.66 12.85
C ASP A 189 9.88 -16.54 13.70
N LYS A 190 10.77 -15.74 13.12
CA LYS A 190 11.33 -14.55 13.75
C LYS A 190 10.27 -13.45 13.95
N LEU A 191 9.33 -13.26 13.02
CA LEU A 191 8.20 -12.33 13.14
C LEU A 191 7.23 -12.75 14.26
N LYS A 192 7.10 -14.05 14.54
CA LYS A 192 6.25 -14.57 15.63
C LYS A 192 6.87 -14.39 17.02
N LYS A 193 8.14 -13.98 17.14
CA LYS A 193 8.80 -13.79 18.44
C LYS A 193 8.16 -12.64 19.23
N PRO A 194 7.91 -12.81 20.55
CA PRO A 194 7.29 -11.78 21.38
C PRO A 194 8.01 -10.43 21.36
N GLY A 195 9.34 -10.43 21.25
CA GLY A 195 10.16 -9.21 21.14
C GLY A 195 9.86 -8.40 19.88
N PHE A 196 9.76 -9.09 18.73
CA PHE A 196 9.39 -8.46 17.46
C PHE A 196 7.96 -7.90 17.53
N ILE A 197 6.99 -8.71 17.98
CA ILE A 197 5.59 -8.29 18.11
C ILE A 197 5.47 -7.05 19.01
N ARG A 198 6.23 -6.99 20.12
CA ARG A 198 6.25 -5.82 20.99
C ARG A 198 6.81 -4.58 20.29
N LYS A 199 7.91 -4.72 19.53
CA LYS A 199 8.52 -3.61 18.76
C LYS A 199 7.55 -3.11 17.69
N ALA A 200 6.97 -4.01 16.89
CA ALA A 200 5.96 -3.71 15.88
C ALA A 200 4.71 -3.03 16.48
N LYS A 201 4.14 -3.57 17.56
CA LYS A 201 2.99 -2.93 18.26
C LYS A 201 3.33 -1.54 18.77
N THR A 202 4.56 -1.32 19.26
CA THR A 202 5.00 0.00 19.73
C THR A 202 5.11 0.99 18.58
N MET A 203 5.67 0.56 17.44
CA MET A 203 5.74 1.36 16.22
C MET A 203 4.35 1.74 15.69
N LEU A 204 3.43 0.77 15.59
CA LEU A 204 2.05 1.02 15.15
C LEU A 204 1.30 2.00 16.05
N LYS A 205 1.59 2.02 17.35
CA LYS A 205 1.01 2.99 18.29
C LYS A 205 1.61 4.39 18.15
N LYS A 206 2.87 4.49 17.76
CA LYS A 206 3.60 5.76 17.62
C LYS A 206 3.32 6.47 16.29
N THR A 207 2.84 5.73 15.30
CA THR A 207 2.60 6.26 13.94
C THR A 207 1.12 6.09 13.60
N PRO A 208 0.29 7.12 13.81
CA PRO A 208 -1.11 7.13 13.37
C PRO A 208 -1.22 6.78 11.88
N GLY A 209 -2.25 6.03 11.50
CA GLY A 209 -2.51 5.61 10.12
C GLY A 209 -1.60 4.49 9.58
N LEU A 210 -0.45 4.19 10.19
CA LEU A 210 0.47 3.16 9.70
C LEU A 210 -0.15 1.75 9.68
N ARG A 211 -1.01 1.43 10.65
CA ARG A 211 -1.74 0.16 10.66
C ARG A 211 -2.61 0.03 9.41
N ASP A 212 -3.42 1.04 9.14
CA ASP A 212 -4.35 1.03 8.00
C ASP A 212 -3.59 1.02 6.67
N TYR A 213 -2.45 1.71 6.61
CA TYR A 213 -1.53 1.60 5.48
C TYR A 213 -1.08 0.15 5.25
N LEU A 214 -0.57 -0.52 6.28
CA LEU A 214 -0.06 -1.90 6.15
C LEU A 214 -1.17 -2.89 5.80
N VAL A 215 -2.39 -2.69 6.32
CA VAL A 215 -3.56 -3.49 5.93
C VAL A 215 -3.85 -3.32 4.44
N LYS A 216 -3.93 -2.07 3.95
CA LYS A 216 -4.13 -1.81 2.52
C LYS A 216 -3.03 -2.39 1.63
N GLN A 217 -1.78 -2.38 2.09
CA GLN A 217 -0.68 -3.02 1.37
C GLN A 217 -0.81 -4.55 1.34
N ALA A 218 -1.27 -5.16 2.43
CA ALA A 218 -1.56 -6.59 2.47
C ALA A 218 -2.72 -6.95 1.52
N ASP A 219 -3.80 -6.18 1.54
CA ASP A 219 -4.95 -6.36 0.63
C ASP A 219 -4.52 -6.24 -0.83
N LYS A 220 -3.75 -5.19 -1.17
CA LYS A 220 -3.22 -4.99 -2.52
C LYS A 220 -2.31 -6.15 -2.94
N THR A 221 -1.43 -6.60 -2.06
CA THR A 221 -0.54 -7.76 -2.32
C THR A 221 -1.36 -9.03 -2.58
N TRP A 222 -2.43 -9.22 -1.81
CA TRP A 222 -3.35 -10.33 -1.95
C TRP A 222 -4.07 -10.31 -3.30
N GLU A 223 -4.67 -9.16 -3.66
CA GLU A 223 -5.34 -8.96 -4.95
C GLU A 223 -4.40 -9.17 -6.13
N GLU A 224 -3.19 -8.58 -6.10
CA GLU A 224 -2.20 -8.74 -7.17
C GLU A 224 -1.77 -10.21 -7.35
N GLY A 225 -1.64 -10.97 -6.27
CA GLY A 225 -1.33 -12.39 -6.34
C GLY A 225 -2.48 -13.23 -6.88
N LEU A 226 -3.72 -12.95 -6.46
CA LEU A 226 -4.92 -13.63 -7.00
C LEU A 226 -5.11 -13.36 -8.50
N ASP A 227 -4.89 -12.11 -8.93
CA ASP A 227 -4.96 -11.74 -10.34
C ASP A 227 -3.89 -12.47 -11.16
N ALA A 228 -2.67 -12.57 -10.63
CA ALA A 228 -1.58 -13.30 -11.27
C ALA A 228 -1.88 -14.80 -11.41
N ILE A 229 -2.46 -15.42 -10.37
CA ILE A 229 -2.94 -16.80 -10.42
C ILE A 229 -4.00 -16.95 -11.50
N LEU A 230 -5.02 -16.10 -11.50
CA LEU A 230 -6.12 -16.17 -12.45
C LEU A 230 -5.69 -15.90 -13.91
N ALA A 231 -4.66 -15.07 -14.10
CA ALA A 231 -4.03 -14.83 -15.40
C ALA A 231 -3.17 -16.01 -15.87
N GLY A 232 -2.78 -16.90 -14.95
CA GLY A 232 -1.81 -17.98 -15.18
C GLY A 232 -0.35 -17.50 -15.19
N ASP A 233 -0.08 -16.30 -14.64
CA ASP A 233 1.27 -15.75 -14.50
C ASP A 233 1.98 -16.27 -13.24
N LEU A 234 1.20 -16.71 -12.25
CA LEU A 234 1.66 -17.40 -11.05
C LEU A 234 0.96 -18.76 -10.97
N ASN A 235 1.68 -19.84 -11.28
CA ASN A 235 1.18 -21.20 -11.10
C ASN A 235 1.71 -21.78 -9.79
N LEU A 236 0.80 -22.27 -8.94
CA LEU A 236 1.12 -22.86 -7.64
C LEU A 236 0.85 -24.37 -7.61
N ASP A 237 0.47 -24.98 -8.74
CA ASP A 237 0.18 -26.42 -8.84
C ASP A 237 -0.70 -26.94 -7.68
N VAL A 238 -1.69 -26.14 -7.28
CA VAL A 238 -2.58 -26.41 -6.15
C VAL A 238 -3.39 -27.69 -6.42
N TYR A 239 -3.72 -27.96 -7.68
CA TYR A 239 -4.49 -29.12 -8.10
C TYR A 239 -3.66 -30.08 -8.95
N SER A 240 -3.84 -31.38 -8.71
CA SER A 240 -3.32 -32.41 -9.62
C SER A 240 -4.09 -32.40 -10.95
N THR A 241 -3.53 -33.03 -11.98
CA THR A 241 -4.19 -33.18 -13.28
C THR A 241 -5.53 -33.92 -13.16
N GLU A 242 -5.60 -34.94 -12.29
CA GLU A 242 -6.81 -35.71 -12.02
C GLU A 242 -7.87 -34.87 -11.28
N GLU A 243 -7.44 -34.06 -10.31
CA GLU A 243 -8.31 -33.14 -9.57
C GLU A 243 -8.90 -32.08 -10.52
N MET A 244 -8.07 -31.51 -11.41
CA MET A 244 -8.51 -30.60 -12.46
C MET A 244 -9.52 -31.23 -13.43
N ALA A 245 -9.26 -32.47 -13.88
CA ALA A 245 -10.15 -33.20 -14.77
C ALA A 245 -11.52 -33.46 -14.12
N ALA A 246 -11.53 -33.89 -12.85
CA ALA A 246 -12.76 -34.12 -12.09
C ALA A 246 -13.56 -32.82 -11.89
N GLY A 247 -12.90 -31.70 -11.56
CA GLY A 247 -13.53 -30.39 -11.46
C GLY A 247 -14.12 -29.92 -12.80
N MET A 248 -13.42 -30.16 -13.91
CA MET A 248 -13.91 -29.84 -15.26
C MET A 248 -15.14 -30.65 -15.65
N GLU A 249 -15.24 -31.92 -15.24
CA GLU A 249 -16.47 -32.69 -15.44
C GLU A 249 -17.66 -32.10 -14.69
N ILE A 250 -17.45 -31.61 -13.47
CA ILE A 250 -18.50 -30.95 -12.67
C ILE A 250 -18.98 -29.70 -13.39
N ILE A 251 -18.05 -28.87 -13.87
CA ILE A 251 -18.38 -27.65 -14.60
C ILE A 251 -19.12 -27.96 -15.91
N ALA A 252 -18.69 -28.98 -16.66
CA ALA A 252 -19.34 -29.42 -17.89
C ALA A 252 -20.78 -29.87 -17.62
N LYS A 253 -21.00 -30.73 -16.63
CA LYS A 253 -22.33 -31.20 -16.21
C LYS A 253 -23.23 -30.05 -15.78
N ALA A 254 -22.72 -29.14 -14.93
CA ALA A 254 -23.46 -27.98 -14.45
C ALA A 254 -23.82 -26.98 -15.55
N SER A 255 -22.97 -26.86 -16.56
CA SER A 255 -23.17 -25.96 -17.70
C SER A 255 -24.07 -26.56 -18.79
N GLY A 256 -24.31 -27.87 -18.74
CA GLY A 256 -25.10 -28.62 -19.73
C GLY A 256 -24.30 -29.05 -20.96
N PHE A 257 -22.97 -29.21 -20.83
CA PHE A 257 -22.12 -29.83 -21.85
C PHE A 257 -22.03 -31.34 -21.61
N ASP A 258 -22.02 -32.11 -22.70
CA ASP A 258 -21.95 -33.58 -22.65
C ASP A 258 -20.61 -34.10 -22.11
N SER A 259 -19.53 -33.33 -22.20
CA SER A 259 -18.22 -33.68 -21.64
C SER A 259 -17.30 -32.47 -21.43
N ALA A 260 -16.30 -32.63 -20.56
CA ALA A 260 -15.22 -31.64 -20.38
C ALA A 260 -14.45 -31.36 -21.68
N LYS A 261 -14.26 -32.39 -22.53
CA LYS A 261 -13.59 -32.27 -23.83
C LYS A 261 -14.33 -31.35 -24.80
N THR A 262 -15.66 -31.36 -24.76
CA THR A 262 -16.53 -30.48 -25.54
C THR A 262 -16.44 -29.01 -25.08
N MET A 263 -16.12 -28.78 -23.80
CA MET A 263 -15.98 -27.45 -23.22
C MET A 263 -14.61 -26.81 -23.53
N VAL A 264 -13.52 -27.58 -23.44
CA VAL A 264 -12.15 -27.10 -23.74
C VAL A 264 -12.00 -26.71 -25.21
N THR A 265 -12.57 -27.49 -26.12
CA THR A 265 -12.48 -27.25 -27.58
C THR A 265 -13.28 -26.03 -28.05
N ASN A 266 -14.34 -25.63 -27.34
CA ASN A 266 -15.14 -24.45 -27.66
C ASN A 266 -14.62 -23.13 -27.05
N ALA A 267 -13.52 -23.17 -26.29
CA ALA A 267 -12.61 -22.09 -25.88
C ALA A 267 -13.15 -20.69 -25.51
N SER A 268 -14.44 -20.52 -25.26
CA SER A 268 -15.03 -19.27 -24.76
C SER A 268 -16.19 -19.57 -23.83
N LEU A 269 -15.84 -19.75 -22.55
CA LEU A 269 -16.78 -19.60 -21.42
C LEU A 269 -17.43 -18.21 -21.40
N SER A 270 -16.89 -17.23 -22.13
CA SER A 270 -17.34 -15.84 -22.18
C SER A 270 -18.68 -15.62 -22.90
N GLY A 271 -19.25 -16.64 -23.56
CA GLY A 271 -20.35 -16.41 -24.50
C GLY A 271 -21.78 -16.78 -24.07
N LYS A 272 -22.02 -17.74 -23.17
CA LYS A 272 -23.37 -18.38 -23.09
C LYS A 272 -23.82 -18.97 -21.74
N LEU A 273 -23.20 -18.64 -20.60
CA LEU A 273 -23.80 -19.00 -19.31
C LEU A 273 -24.72 -17.88 -18.82
N SER A 274 -25.99 -18.21 -18.53
CA SER A 274 -26.84 -17.31 -17.76
C SER A 274 -26.28 -17.15 -16.34
N GLU A 275 -26.59 -16.01 -15.71
CA GLU A 275 -26.14 -15.73 -14.34
C GLU A 275 -26.53 -16.86 -13.36
N ASP A 276 -27.73 -17.42 -13.50
CA ASP A 276 -28.20 -18.54 -12.68
C ASP A 276 -27.36 -19.82 -12.87
N LYS A 277 -26.97 -20.12 -14.11
CA LYS A 277 -26.08 -21.25 -14.38
C LYS A 277 -24.68 -21.00 -13.83
N ALA A 278 -24.19 -19.77 -13.92
CA ALA A 278 -22.88 -19.40 -13.38
C ALA A 278 -22.86 -19.58 -11.85
N LYS A 279 -23.92 -19.17 -11.15
CA LYS A 279 -24.09 -19.41 -9.71
C LYS A 279 -24.11 -20.89 -9.35
N ILE A 280 -24.78 -21.72 -10.17
CA ILE A 280 -24.80 -23.19 -9.96
C ILE A 280 -23.41 -23.78 -10.13
N VAL A 281 -22.68 -23.39 -11.19
CA VAL A 281 -21.30 -23.84 -11.45
C VAL A 281 -20.40 -23.48 -10.28
N ILE A 282 -20.40 -22.20 -9.86
CA ILE A 282 -19.57 -21.73 -8.74
C ILE A 282 -19.88 -22.54 -7.48
N LYS A 283 -21.16 -22.71 -7.12
CA LYS A 283 -21.55 -23.47 -5.93
C LYS A 283 -21.12 -24.95 -5.99
N GLN A 284 -21.23 -25.59 -7.14
CA GLN A 284 -20.78 -26.98 -7.29
C GLN A 284 -19.27 -27.11 -7.20
N LEU A 285 -18.54 -26.16 -7.78
CA LEU A 285 -17.09 -26.10 -7.69
C LEU A 285 -16.63 -25.82 -6.25
N GLU A 286 -17.26 -24.88 -5.55
CA GLU A 286 -16.99 -24.61 -4.13
C GLU A 286 -17.18 -25.85 -3.25
N ASN A 287 -18.26 -26.62 -3.49
CA ASN A 287 -18.52 -27.86 -2.76
C ASN A 287 -17.46 -28.92 -3.06
N TYR A 288 -17.06 -29.06 -4.32
CA TYR A 288 -16.00 -29.98 -4.74
C TYR A 288 -14.68 -29.63 -4.06
N ILE A 289 -14.26 -28.37 -4.14
CA ILE A 289 -13.05 -27.84 -3.50
C ILE A 289 -13.09 -28.06 -1.98
N THR A 290 -14.22 -27.76 -1.34
CA THR A 290 -14.38 -27.95 0.12
C THR A 290 -14.16 -29.42 0.52
N ASN A 291 -14.62 -30.37 -0.30
CA ASN A 291 -14.43 -31.79 -0.04
C ASN A 291 -13.01 -32.27 -0.39
N LEU A 292 -12.35 -31.61 -1.34
CA LEU A 292 -11.01 -31.95 -1.79
C LEU A 292 -9.95 -31.57 -0.75
N PHE A 293 -10.04 -30.37 -0.18
CA PHE A 293 -9.08 -29.86 0.80
C PHE A 293 -9.36 -30.37 2.21
N THR A 294 -9.13 -31.68 2.40
CA THR A 294 -9.02 -32.27 3.74
C THR A 294 -7.80 -31.70 4.48
N PRO A 295 -7.73 -31.83 5.83
CA PRO A 295 -6.54 -31.39 6.58
C PRO A 295 -5.22 -31.97 6.06
N ALA A 296 -5.22 -33.24 5.61
CA ALA A 296 -4.03 -33.87 5.03
C ALA A 296 -3.63 -33.26 3.68
N ARG A 297 -4.61 -32.89 2.83
CA ARG A 297 -4.33 -32.22 1.54
C ARG A 297 -3.80 -30.80 1.77
N LEU A 298 -4.31 -30.09 2.78
CA LEU A 298 -3.77 -28.78 3.17
C LEU A 298 -2.33 -28.88 3.68
N GLU A 299 -2.01 -29.92 4.46
CA GLU A 299 -0.63 -30.16 4.91
C GLU A 299 0.31 -30.46 3.74
N GLN A 300 -0.17 -31.17 2.71
CA GLN A 300 0.60 -31.35 1.47
C GLN A 300 0.81 -30.03 0.73
N LEU A 301 -0.26 -29.26 0.51
CA LEU A 301 -0.19 -27.95 -0.15
C LEU A 301 0.74 -26.99 0.60
N TRP A 302 0.77 -27.08 1.93
CA TRP A 302 1.71 -26.37 2.77
C TRP A 302 3.16 -26.72 2.48
N GLY A 303 3.46 -28.01 2.36
CA GLY A 303 4.79 -28.47 1.96
C GLY A 303 5.21 -27.96 0.57
N GLU A 304 4.25 -27.88 -0.37
CA GLU A 304 4.45 -27.35 -1.71
C GLU A 304 4.70 -25.83 -1.70
N ILE A 305 3.90 -25.06 -0.96
CA ILE A 305 4.10 -23.61 -0.76
C ILE A 305 5.46 -23.31 -0.11
N ASP A 306 5.85 -24.09 0.90
CA ASP A 306 7.17 -23.99 1.53
C ASP A 306 8.31 -24.33 0.56
N ALA A 307 8.06 -25.16 -0.46
CA ALA A 307 9.02 -25.44 -1.53
C ALA A 307 9.09 -24.28 -2.54
N PHE A 308 7.95 -23.71 -2.97
CA PHE A 308 7.94 -22.54 -3.86
C PHE A 308 8.64 -21.34 -3.25
N TRP A 309 8.52 -21.17 -1.94
CA TRP A 309 9.24 -20.15 -1.20
C TRP A 309 10.77 -20.23 -1.35
N LYS A 310 11.29 -21.45 -1.47
CA LYS A 310 12.73 -21.71 -1.65
C LYS A 310 13.17 -21.64 -3.11
N ASP A 311 12.22 -21.65 -4.05
CA ASP A 311 12.48 -21.61 -5.47
C ASP A 311 12.75 -20.17 -5.94
N SER A 312 13.91 -19.98 -6.57
CA SER A 312 14.36 -18.67 -7.06
C SER A 312 13.43 -18.06 -8.11
N ARG A 313 12.57 -18.86 -8.77
CA ARG A 313 11.56 -18.36 -9.72
C ARG A 313 10.50 -17.50 -9.06
N TYR A 314 10.19 -17.75 -7.78
CA TYR A 314 9.17 -17.02 -7.03
C TYR A 314 9.76 -15.97 -6.08
N LYS A 315 11.08 -16.00 -5.86
CA LYS A 315 11.80 -14.99 -5.06
C LYS A 315 11.58 -13.58 -5.63
N GLY A 316 11.33 -12.63 -4.74
CA GLY A 316 11.16 -11.21 -5.08
C GLY A 316 9.70 -10.81 -5.17
N LYS A 317 9.14 -10.74 -6.38
CA LYS A 317 7.80 -10.16 -6.60
C LYS A 317 6.70 -10.91 -5.83
N TRP A 318 6.75 -12.24 -5.80
CA TRP A 318 5.67 -13.06 -5.24
C TRP A 318 5.89 -13.46 -3.78
N SER A 319 7.08 -13.26 -3.21
CA SER A 319 7.34 -13.56 -1.79
C SER A 319 6.32 -12.91 -0.84
N PRO A 320 5.95 -11.62 -0.95
CA PRO A 320 4.94 -11.06 -0.03
C PRO A 320 3.59 -11.78 -0.10
N PHE A 321 3.13 -12.14 -1.31
CA PHE A 321 1.88 -12.86 -1.51
C PHE A 321 1.93 -14.28 -0.95
N LEU A 322 2.99 -15.04 -1.25
CA LEU A 322 3.17 -16.41 -0.74
C LEU A 322 3.23 -16.45 0.79
N MET A 323 3.79 -15.42 1.44
CA MET A 323 3.81 -15.30 2.90
C MET A 323 2.40 -15.11 3.46
N LEU A 324 1.61 -14.23 2.86
CA LEU A 324 0.22 -14.00 3.25
C LEU A 324 -0.60 -15.28 3.06
N LEU A 325 -0.45 -15.94 1.91
CA LEU A 325 -1.13 -17.20 1.61
C LEU A 325 -0.80 -18.28 2.63
N ARG A 326 0.47 -18.45 2.98
CA ARG A 326 0.91 -19.41 3.99
C ARG A 326 0.25 -19.16 5.35
N GLU A 327 0.21 -17.92 5.82
CA GLU A 327 -0.44 -17.58 7.10
C GLU A 327 -1.97 -17.75 7.03
N SER A 328 -2.61 -17.36 5.92
CA SER A 328 -4.05 -17.58 5.68
C SER A 328 -4.41 -19.06 5.72
N LEU A 329 -3.58 -19.90 5.10
CA LEU A 329 -3.80 -21.35 5.07
C LEU A 329 -3.45 -22.05 6.40
N ALA A 330 -2.88 -21.34 7.39
CA ALA A 330 -2.58 -21.88 8.71
C ALA A 330 -3.80 -22.04 9.61
N ASP A 331 -4.89 -21.36 9.27
CA ASP A 331 -6.12 -21.48 10.02
C ASP A 331 -6.73 -22.89 9.79
N LYS A 332 -7.23 -23.51 10.86
CA LYS A 332 -7.96 -24.79 10.78
C LYS A 332 -9.22 -24.69 9.90
N LYS A 333 -9.71 -23.47 9.68
CA LYS A 333 -10.83 -23.14 8.81
C LYS A 333 -10.41 -22.47 7.51
N ALA A 334 -9.14 -22.57 7.11
CA ALA A 334 -8.61 -21.98 5.89
C ALA A 334 -9.48 -22.28 4.66
N VAL A 335 -9.96 -23.52 4.51
CA VAL A 335 -10.83 -23.90 3.38
C VAL A 335 -12.16 -23.16 3.38
N GLU A 336 -12.68 -22.77 4.54
CA GLU A 336 -13.93 -22.01 4.63
C GLU A 336 -13.71 -20.53 4.30
N TYR A 337 -12.63 -19.94 4.81
CA TYR A 337 -12.34 -18.52 4.66
C TYR A 337 -11.68 -18.17 3.32
N GLU A 338 -10.87 -19.07 2.79
CA GLU A 338 -10.06 -18.85 1.57
C GLU A 338 -10.65 -19.57 0.35
N LYS A 339 -11.96 -19.86 0.33
CA LYS A 339 -12.63 -20.48 -0.84
C LYS A 339 -12.39 -19.70 -2.12
N GLY A 340 -12.37 -18.38 -2.03
CA GLY A 340 -12.08 -17.49 -3.15
C GLY A 340 -10.73 -17.82 -3.78
N PHE A 341 -9.67 -17.93 -2.98
CA PHE A 341 -8.33 -18.31 -3.44
C PHE A 341 -8.36 -19.66 -4.18
N PHE A 342 -8.94 -20.70 -3.58
CA PHE A 342 -8.97 -22.03 -4.20
C PHE A 342 -9.72 -22.06 -5.53
N VAL A 343 -10.83 -21.36 -5.64
CA VAL A 343 -11.58 -21.22 -6.89
C VAL A 343 -10.75 -20.47 -7.94
N TYR A 344 -10.06 -19.39 -7.57
CA TYR A 344 -9.20 -18.64 -8.47
C TYR A 344 -8.01 -19.47 -8.95
N ALA A 345 -7.37 -20.22 -8.06
CA ALA A 345 -6.30 -21.17 -8.39
C ALA A 345 -6.76 -22.21 -9.40
N PHE A 346 -7.94 -22.80 -9.19
CA PHE A 346 -8.50 -23.79 -10.11
C PHE A 346 -8.67 -23.22 -11.53
N TRP A 347 -9.26 -22.02 -11.65
CA TRP A 347 -9.43 -21.37 -12.95
C TRP A 347 -8.11 -20.93 -13.58
N GLY A 348 -7.16 -20.47 -12.76
CA GLY A 348 -5.82 -20.07 -13.17
C GLY A 348 -5.04 -21.23 -13.77
N GLU A 349 -5.00 -22.37 -13.09
CA GLU A 349 -4.30 -23.57 -13.52
C GLU A 349 -4.89 -24.17 -14.79
N LEU A 350 -6.22 -24.18 -14.92
CA LEU A 350 -6.86 -24.58 -16.18
C LEU A 350 -6.45 -23.70 -17.36
N ARG A 351 -6.29 -22.39 -17.13
CA ARG A 351 -5.83 -21.45 -18.17
C ARG A 351 -4.35 -21.65 -18.48
N ALA A 352 -3.52 -21.87 -17.48
CA ALA A 352 -2.10 -22.14 -17.64
C ALA A 352 -1.89 -23.41 -18.49
N GLY A 353 -2.55 -24.52 -18.13
CA GLY A 353 -2.49 -25.77 -18.90
C GLY A 353 -3.01 -25.63 -20.35
N ALA A 354 -4.03 -24.80 -20.58
CA ALA A 354 -4.52 -24.49 -21.92
C ALA A 354 -3.55 -23.63 -22.76
N LYS A 355 -2.81 -22.71 -22.11
CA LYS A 355 -1.74 -21.94 -22.77
C LYS A 355 -0.59 -22.85 -23.18
N GLU A 356 -0.09 -23.68 -22.26
CA GLU A 356 1.00 -24.62 -22.52
C GLU A 356 0.67 -25.62 -23.63
N SER A 357 -0.57 -26.15 -23.65
CA SER A 357 -1.02 -27.06 -24.71
C SER A 357 -1.00 -26.40 -26.09
N LYS A 358 -1.44 -25.13 -26.19
CA LYS A 358 -1.40 -24.37 -27.44
C LYS A 358 0.01 -24.02 -27.90
N GLU A 359 0.90 -23.70 -26.96
CA GLU A 359 2.31 -23.43 -27.28
C GLU A 359 3.03 -24.70 -27.75
N ASN A 360 2.75 -25.85 -27.14
CA ASN A 360 3.32 -27.13 -27.54
C ASN A 360 2.77 -27.60 -28.90
N GLU A 361 1.47 -27.40 -29.17
CA GLU A 361 0.89 -27.65 -30.51
C GLU A 361 1.49 -26.72 -31.58
N ALA A 362 1.77 -25.46 -31.24
CA ALA A 362 2.37 -24.48 -32.15
C ALA A 362 3.86 -24.75 -32.43
N ARG A 363 4.60 -25.37 -31.50
CA ARG A 363 6.00 -25.77 -31.69
C ARG A 363 6.17 -27.00 -32.60
N GLY A 364 5.10 -27.77 -32.83
CA GLY A 364 5.15 -29.02 -33.58
C GLY A 364 6.00 -30.09 -32.88
N PRO A 365 5.96 -31.36 -33.33
CA PRO A 365 6.89 -32.36 -32.81
C PRO A 365 8.30 -31.95 -33.22
N GLU A 366 9.18 -31.68 -32.25
CA GLU A 366 10.62 -31.58 -32.50
C GLU A 366 11.05 -32.89 -33.18
N CYS A 367 11.42 -32.81 -34.46
CA CYS A 367 11.96 -33.92 -35.26
C CYS A 367 13.43 -34.17 -34.95
#